data_AF-A0A1Q5P3L7-F1
#
_entry.id   AF-A0A1Q5P3L7-F1
#
_cell.length_a   1.000
_cell.length_b   1.000
_cell.length_c   1.000
_cell.angle_alpha   90.00
_cell.angle_beta   90.00
_cell.angle_gamma   90.00
#
_symmetry.space_group_name_H-M   'P 1'
#
loop_
_entity.id
_entity.type
_entity.pdbx_description
1 polymer ?
#
loop_
_entity_poly.entity_id
_entity_poly.type
_entity_poly.pdbx_seq_one_letter_code
_entity_poly.pdbx_strand_id
1 'polypeptide(L)'
;MKLSGVEKAHALFNHKVEYSFRVEANGFYDLHIEASSDSDWGKKGNESNLLLVEVIGEQDIAFKYTIVTYMGDNPYIYSLYLGFLHEGNYKVKISNKEVAVYKRTVVTIHNVTCSESKLSTRETLVYEHAPVLYGRNHFSHYDNCYTDTPLALLYSITEVQNETITIDYHYIFSHEDEGTPGQLLMAKWGRTLDIEWCYGVTLNSKTSEIIEAKYQGPHHEVRTFTGQYALNSKRPILQTRTTNGNFDHVINSEYCFSIAPEIEWNPHTDSREWFMKERPDINLIMIKEAERQLVENSAPMNQIVSPTNYLYAYCYTSSEATNNVIDFTYQLRGKNVSSSFDFHDPVYGFGSYSDTYPNFTIAFEVDEVQKCLPTMHVRLLQGEKMIINKIEFFSLREDGVLDLVYKIESPFMLTKENSIIPIGGISNE
;
A
#
# COMPACT_ATOMS: atom_id res chain seq x y z
N MET A 1 21.88 43.64 -5.59
CA MET A 1 20.48 43.71 -6.04
C MET A 1 19.67 42.83 -5.09
N LYS A 2 18.81 43.41 -4.23
CA LYS A 2 18.01 42.61 -3.28
C LYS A 2 16.82 42.05 -4.06
N LEU A 3 16.89 40.76 -4.41
CA LEU A 3 15.72 40.03 -4.91
C LEU A 3 14.64 40.06 -3.83
N SER A 4 13.40 40.35 -4.23
CA SER A 4 12.26 40.37 -3.33
C SER A 4 12.04 38.98 -2.71
N GLY A 5 11.37 38.89 -1.56
CA GLY A 5 11.19 37.61 -0.85
C GLY A 5 10.50 36.51 -1.68
N VAL A 6 9.61 36.91 -2.60
CA VAL A 6 8.89 36.00 -3.52
C VAL A 6 9.81 35.49 -4.63
N GLU A 7 10.61 36.36 -5.25
CA GLU A 7 11.58 35.94 -6.28
C GLU A 7 12.68 35.04 -5.71
N LYS A 8 13.12 35.30 -4.47
CA LYS A 8 14.12 34.46 -3.80
C LYS A 8 13.58 33.06 -3.51
N ALA A 9 12.34 32.95 -3.03
CA ALA A 9 11.67 31.66 -2.82
C ALA A 9 11.47 30.89 -4.13
N HIS A 10 11.09 31.59 -5.21
CA HIS A 10 10.95 31.00 -6.54
C HIS A 10 12.28 30.45 -7.09
N ALA A 11 13.39 31.18 -6.89
CA ALA A 11 14.72 30.74 -7.29
C ALA A 11 15.23 29.52 -6.49
N LEU A 12 14.92 29.46 -5.19
CA LEU A 12 15.22 28.30 -4.34
C LEU A 12 14.42 27.06 -4.77
N PHE A 13 13.14 27.24 -5.09
CA PHE A 13 12.25 26.16 -5.53
C PHE A 13 12.64 25.59 -6.90
N ASN A 14 12.93 26.45 -7.87
CA ASN A 14 13.35 26.04 -9.22
C ASN A 14 14.80 25.54 -9.28
N HIS A 15 15.47 25.43 -8.13
CA HIS A 15 16.81 24.89 -8.09
C HIS A 15 16.77 23.41 -8.51
N LYS A 16 17.64 23.08 -9.45
CA LYS A 16 17.86 21.72 -9.91
C LYS A 16 19.21 21.26 -9.39
N VAL A 17 19.25 20.05 -8.85
CA VAL A 17 20.49 19.41 -8.46
C VAL A 17 20.84 18.32 -9.47
N GLU A 18 22.13 18.16 -9.71
CA GLU A 18 22.66 17.14 -10.61
C GLU A 18 23.68 16.28 -9.88
N TYR A 19 23.56 14.97 -10.05
CA TYR A 19 24.47 13.97 -9.52
C TYR A 19 24.94 13.07 -10.66
N SER A 20 26.13 12.51 -10.52
CA SER A 20 26.64 11.50 -11.44
C SER A 20 26.95 10.24 -10.63
N PHE A 21 26.63 9.09 -11.19
CA PHE A 21 27.02 7.81 -10.63
C PHE A 21 27.52 6.89 -11.76
N ARG A 22 28.29 5.88 -11.36
CA ARG A 22 28.75 4.83 -12.26
C ARG A 22 28.07 3.52 -11.87
N VAL A 23 27.53 2.83 -12.86
CA VAL A 23 27.07 1.45 -12.77
C VAL A 23 28.27 0.57 -13.09
N GLU A 24 28.69 -0.25 -12.13
CA GLU A 24 29.90 -1.08 -12.24
C GLU A 24 29.62 -2.44 -12.91
N ALA A 25 28.37 -2.90 -12.93
CA ALA A 25 27.95 -4.13 -13.59
C ALA A 25 26.51 -4.03 -14.08
N ASN A 26 26.20 -4.77 -15.16
CA ASN A 26 24.82 -4.92 -15.62
C ASN A 26 23.96 -5.55 -14.53
N GLY A 27 22.83 -4.95 -14.18
CA GLY A 27 21.99 -5.43 -13.09
C GLY A 27 20.78 -4.54 -12.85
N PHE A 28 20.01 -4.86 -11.80
CA PHE A 28 18.89 -4.04 -11.35
C PHE A 28 19.38 -3.02 -10.32
N TYR A 29 18.88 -1.79 -10.41
CA TYR A 29 19.36 -0.69 -9.57
C TYR A 29 18.21 0.13 -8.99
N ASP A 30 18.47 0.64 -7.79
CA ASP A 30 17.62 1.56 -7.06
C ASP A 30 18.37 2.87 -6.82
N LEU A 31 17.67 3.98 -7.00
CA LEU A 31 18.13 5.32 -6.62
C LEU A 31 17.47 5.69 -5.29
N HIS A 32 18.27 5.94 -4.28
CA HIS A 32 17.82 6.36 -2.96
C HIS A 32 18.09 7.85 -2.78
N ILE A 33 17.04 8.63 -2.53
CA ILE A 33 17.11 10.06 -2.32
C ILE A 33 16.66 10.35 -0.88
N GLU A 34 17.61 10.71 -0.03
CA GLU A 34 17.30 11.20 1.31
C GLU A 34 16.89 12.67 1.23
N ALA A 35 15.65 12.96 1.57
CA ALA A 35 15.10 14.30 1.46
C ALA A 35 14.16 14.63 2.62
N SER A 36 14.02 15.92 2.90
CA SER A 36 12.97 16.50 3.74
C SER A 36 12.40 17.76 3.08
N SER A 37 11.24 18.21 3.52
CA SER A 37 10.58 19.40 3.00
C SER A 37 9.66 20.05 4.03
N ASP A 38 9.26 21.29 3.81
CA ASP A 38 8.33 21.98 4.73
C ASP A 38 6.86 21.53 4.55
N SER A 39 6.61 20.42 3.85
CA SER A 39 5.29 19.81 3.69
C SER A 39 4.89 18.98 4.91
N ASP A 40 3.61 18.65 5.01
CA ASP A 40 3.04 17.80 6.06
C ASP A 40 1.79 17.09 5.52
N TRP A 41 1.88 15.77 5.35
CA TRP A 41 0.79 14.93 4.83
C TRP A 41 -0.52 15.07 5.61
N GLY A 42 -0.45 15.41 6.91
CA GLY A 42 -1.61 15.63 7.75
C GLY A 42 -2.28 17.00 7.57
N LYS A 43 -1.72 17.90 6.74
CA LYS A 43 -2.22 19.26 6.56
C LYS A 43 -2.74 19.49 5.14
N LYS A 44 -4.03 19.82 5.05
CA LYS A 44 -4.70 20.13 3.78
C LYS A 44 -4.02 21.29 3.03
N GLY A 45 -3.68 21.08 1.76
CA GLY A 45 -3.02 22.06 0.90
C GLY A 45 -1.52 22.23 1.17
N ASN A 46 -0.91 21.35 1.96
CA ASN A 46 0.52 21.30 2.27
C ASN A 46 1.04 19.86 2.32
N GLU A 47 0.40 18.90 1.66
CA GLU A 47 0.59 17.47 1.86
C GLU A 47 2.01 17.00 1.48
N SER A 48 2.50 17.41 0.32
CA SER A 48 3.76 16.92 -0.23
C SER A 48 4.41 17.90 -1.21
N ASN A 49 5.54 17.48 -1.80
CA ASN A 49 6.07 18.00 -3.05
C ASN A 49 6.20 16.87 -4.07
N LEU A 50 6.29 17.24 -5.35
CA LEU A 50 6.58 16.32 -6.44
C LEU A 50 7.99 16.58 -6.97
N LEU A 51 8.91 15.65 -6.75
CA LEU A 51 10.23 15.68 -7.38
C LEU A 51 10.15 15.01 -8.75
N LEU A 52 10.62 15.68 -9.78
CA LEU A 52 10.91 15.08 -11.08
C LEU A 52 12.36 14.61 -11.09
N VAL A 53 12.55 13.31 -11.34
CA VAL A 53 13.85 12.66 -11.45
C VAL A 53 14.07 12.25 -12.90
N GLU A 54 15.10 12.81 -13.54
CA GLU A 54 15.54 12.41 -14.88
C GLU A 54 16.87 11.67 -14.79
N VAL A 55 16.91 10.42 -15.23
CA VAL A 55 18.12 9.58 -15.28
C VAL A 55 18.59 9.47 -16.72
N ILE A 56 19.78 9.98 -17.00
CA ILE A 56 20.36 10.09 -18.34
C ILE A 56 21.57 9.18 -18.44
N GLY A 57 21.51 8.17 -19.30
CA GLY A 57 22.64 7.30 -19.62
C GLY A 57 23.52 7.84 -20.75
N GLU A 58 24.57 7.09 -21.11
CA GLU A 58 25.57 7.51 -22.12
C GLU A 58 25.00 7.73 -23.54
N GLN A 59 23.86 7.13 -23.85
CA GLN A 59 23.16 7.34 -25.13
C GLN A 59 22.24 8.57 -25.12
N ASP A 60 22.33 9.44 -24.09
CA ASP A 60 21.47 10.60 -23.85
C ASP A 60 19.96 10.28 -23.79
N ILE A 61 19.60 9.00 -23.63
CA ILE A 61 18.23 8.57 -23.34
C ILE A 61 17.93 8.90 -21.87
N ALA A 62 16.87 9.68 -21.66
CA ALA A 62 16.43 10.11 -20.35
C ALA A 62 15.18 9.34 -19.90
N PHE A 63 15.29 8.59 -18.80
CA PHE A 63 14.14 8.05 -18.09
C PHE A 63 13.61 9.09 -17.12
N LYS A 64 12.29 9.28 -17.08
CA LYS A 64 11.65 10.27 -16.21
C LYS A 64 10.73 9.57 -15.23
N TYR A 65 10.91 9.89 -13.97
CA TYR A 65 10.11 9.37 -12.87
C TYR A 65 9.77 10.48 -11.90
N THR A 66 8.85 10.20 -11.00
CA THR A 66 8.47 11.13 -9.95
C THR A 66 8.50 10.51 -8.56
N ILE A 67 8.79 11.35 -7.58
CA ILE A 67 8.77 11.01 -6.15
C ILE A 67 7.87 12.02 -5.44
N VAL A 68 6.97 11.53 -4.60
CA VAL A 68 6.11 12.34 -3.74
C VAL A 68 6.73 12.39 -2.35
N THR A 69 7.04 13.57 -1.83
CA THR A 69 7.72 13.73 -0.54
C THR A 69 6.74 13.73 0.64
N TYR A 70 6.09 12.59 0.89
CA TYR A 70 5.01 12.46 1.89
C TYR A 70 5.48 12.50 3.37
N MET A 71 6.78 12.34 3.66
CA MET A 71 7.31 12.38 5.04
C MET A 71 7.59 13.80 5.58
N GLY A 72 7.42 14.82 4.75
CA GLY A 72 7.50 16.21 5.19
C GLY A 72 8.88 16.59 5.73
N ASP A 73 8.91 17.19 6.91
CA ASP A 73 10.10 17.74 7.55
C ASP A 73 11.05 16.67 8.12
N ASN A 74 10.59 15.42 8.22
CA ASN A 74 11.40 14.29 8.63
C ASN A 74 12.27 13.83 7.45
N PRO A 75 13.61 13.85 7.59
CA PRO A 75 14.49 13.23 6.59
C PRO A 75 14.07 11.77 6.37
N TYR A 76 13.81 11.43 5.12
CA TYR A 76 13.37 10.10 4.73
C TYR A 76 14.02 9.69 3.41
N ILE A 77 14.25 8.39 3.25
CA ILE A 77 14.85 7.82 2.05
C ILE A 77 13.73 7.42 1.11
N TYR A 78 13.56 8.19 0.03
CA TYR A 78 12.67 7.86 -1.06
C TYR A 78 13.42 7.01 -2.09
N SER A 79 13.02 5.74 -2.22
CA SER A 79 13.59 4.80 -3.18
C SER A 79 12.86 4.86 -4.51
N LEU A 80 13.61 4.93 -5.59
CA LEU A 80 13.13 4.88 -6.97
C LEU A 80 13.78 3.70 -7.68
N TYR A 81 12.96 2.74 -8.10
CA TYR A 81 13.43 1.59 -8.84
C TYR A 81 13.75 1.98 -10.29
N LEU A 82 15.01 1.90 -10.69
CA LEU A 82 15.44 2.31 -12.04
C LEU A 82 15.24 1.22 -13.10
N GLY A 83 15.02 -0.03 -12.69
CA GLY A 83 15.02 -1.18 -13.59
C GLY A 83 16.43 -1.70 -13.86
N PHE A 84 16.56 -2.43 -14.98
CA PHE A 84 17.85 -2.96 -15.41
C PHE A 84 18.70 -1.86 -16.03
N LEU A 85 19.91 -1.66 -15.53
CA LEU A 85 20.90 -0.75 -16.07
C LEU A 85 22.11 -1.52 -16.60
N HIS A 86 22.69 -1.01 -17.68
CA HIS A 86 23.97 -1.48 -18.18
C HIS A 86 25.13 -0.78 -17.49
N GLU A 87 26.28 -1.45 -17.38
CA GLU A 87 27.54 -0.84 -16.96
C GLU A 87 27.79 0.45 -17.75
N GLY A 88 28.11 1.53 -17.04
CA GLY A 88 28.32 2.84 -17.66
C GLY A 88 28.11 4.01 -16.70
N ASN A 89 28.24 5.22 -17.24
CA ASN A 89 28.06 6.46 -16.50
C ASN A 89 26.65 7.02 -16.68
N TYR A 90 26.06 7.48 -15.59
CA TYR A 90 24.72 8.06 -15.58
C TYR A 90 24.73 9.40 -14.88
N LYS A 91 23.82 10.28 -15.31
CA LYS A 91 23.52 11.55 -14.66
C LYS A 91 22.10 11.54 -14.15
N VAL A 92 21.91 11.95 -12.91
CA VAL A 92 20.60 12.17 -12.31
C VAL A 92 20.37 13.66 -12.18
N LYS A 93 19.20 14.09 -12.62
CA LYS A 93 18.71 15.45 -12.48
C LYS A 93 17.46 15.41 -11.61
N ILE A 94 17.49 16.12 -10.49
CA ILE A 94 16.35 16.19 -9.57
C ILE A 94 15.88 17.65 -9.54
N SER A 95 14.58 17.85 -9.76
CA SER A 95 13.95 19.16 -9.72
C SER A 95 12.65 19.10 -8.94
N ASN A 96 12.36 20.14 -8.17
CA ASN A 96 11.07 20.28 -7.51
C ASN A 96 10.04 20.77 -8.53
N LYS A 97 9.09 19.92 -8.90
CA LYS A 97 8.06 20.22 -9.88
C LYS A 97 6.92 20.94 -9.19
N GLU A 98 6.58 22.12 -9.70
CA GLU A 98 5.40 22.82 -9.24
C GLU A 98 4.13 22.06 -9.65
N VAL A 99 3.25 21.86 -8.69
CA VAL A 99 1.93 21.27 -8.88
C VAL A 99 0.89 22.23 -8.31
N ALA A 100 -0.20 22.43 -9.04
CA ALA A 100 -1.23 23.41 -8.70
C ALA A 100 -2.12 23.04 -7.49
N VAL A 101 -1.91 21.87 -6.87
CA VAL A 101 -2.80 21.30 -5.85
C VAL A 101 -2.45 21.70 -4.41
N TYR A 102 -1.23 22.18 -4.15
CA TYR A 102 -0.79 22.62 -2.82
C TYR A 102 0.15 23.82 -2.90
N LYS A 103 0.41 24.41 -1.74
CA LYS A 103 1.38 25.50 -1.60
C LYS A 103 2.77 24.99 -1.97
N ARG A 104 3.51 25.76 -2.77
CA ARG A 104 4.93 25.48 -3.04
C ARG A 104 5.72 25.43 -1.73
N THR A 105 6.44 24.35 -1.51
CA THR A 105 7.40 24.22 -0.40
C THR A 105 8.78 23.85 -0.93
N VAL A 106 9.81 24.06 -0.11
CA VAL A 106 11.20 23.77 -0.49
C VAL A 106 11.52 22.34 -0.08
N VAL A 107 12.19 21.61 -0.96
CA VAL A 107 12.75 20.29 -0.66
C VAL A 107 14.25 20.43 -0.46
N THR A 108 14.75 19.88 0.64
CA THR A 108 16.18 19.74 0.91
C THR A 108 16.58 18.31 0.60
N ILE A 109 17.53 18.14 -0.33
CA ILE A 109 18.14 16.84 -0.64
C ILE A 109 19.42 16.73 0.20
N HIS A 110 19.45 15.74 1.09
CA HIS A 110 20.57 15.51 2.01
C HIS A 110 21.61 14.59 1.38
N ASN A 111 21.14 13.52 0.73
CA ASN A 111 22.00 12.52 0.12
C ASN A 111 21.31 11.87 -1.08
N VAL A 112 22.11 11.41 -2.04
CA VAL A 112 21.66 10.64 -3.20
C VAL A 112 22.63 9.49 -3.43
N THR A 113 22.14 8.26 -3.36
CA THR A 113 22.92 7.05 -3.61
C THR A 113 22.23 6.18 -4.65
N CYS A 114 23.02 5.42 -5.40
CA CYS A 114 22.55 4.43 -6.34
C CYS A 114 23.19 3.09 -5.96
N SER A 115 22.39 2.04 -5.85
CA SER A 115 22.86 0.71 -5.46
C SER A 115 22.23 -0.37 -6.32
N GLU A 116 23.02 -1.42 -6.57
CA GLU A 116 22.56 -2.64 -7.21
C GLU A 116 21.67 -3.44 -6.26
N SER A 117 20.51 -3.87 -6.75
CA SER A 117 19.63 -4.81 -6.05
C SER A 117 20.23 -6.22 -6.18
N LYS A 118 20.66 -6.80 -5.05
CA LYS A 118 21.23 -8.16 -5.02
C LYS A 118 20.13 -9.20 -4.94
N LEU A 119 19.69 -9.68 -6.10
CA LEU A 119 18.53 -10.54 -6.24
C LEU A 119 18.91 -12.01 -6.39
N SER A 120 18.13 -12.91 -5.79
CA SER A 120 18.09 -14.32 -6.18
C SER A 120 17.51 -14.48 -7.59
N THR A 121 17.62 -15.68 -8.17
CA THR A 121 17.01 -16.00 -9.47
C THR A 121 15.49 -15.76 -9.46
N ARG A 122 14.82 -16.07 -8.35
CA ARG A 122 13.38 -15.89 -8.20
C ARG A 122 13.01 -14.41 -8.14
N GLU A 123 13.70 -13.64 -7.31
CA GLU A 123 13.48 -12.18 -7.20
C GLU A 123 13.84 -11.44 -8.50
N THR A 124 14.83 -11.94 -9.25
CA THR A 124 15.20 -11.39 -10.56
C THR A 124 13.99 -11.36 -11.50
N LEU A 125 13.19 -12.43 -11.54
CA LEU A 125 11.97 -12.48 -12.35
C LEU A 125 10.92 -11.46 -11.87
N VAL A 126 10.79 -11.30 -10.55
CA VAL A 126 9.87 -10.32 -9.96
C VAL A 126 10.27 -8.89 -10.31
N TYR A 127 11.56 -8.56 -10.22
CA TYR A 127 12.04 -7.23 -10.57
C TYR A 127 11.93 -6.96 -12.08
N GLU A 128 12.23 -7.95 -12.94
CA GLU A 128 12.15 -7.82 -14.40
C GLU A 128 10.73 -7.45 -14.90
N HIS A 129 9.70 -7.87 -14.17
CA HIS A 129 8.30 -7.68 -14.53
C HIS A 129 7.55 -6.67 -13.64
N ALA A 130 8.23 -5.98 -12.73
CA ALA A 130 7.62 -4.99 -11.83
C ALA A 130 7.04 -3.79 -12.63
N PRO A 131 5.77 -3.42 -12.44
CA PRO A 131 5.13 -2.34 -13.21
C PRO A 131 5.79 -0.96 -13.05
N VAL A 132 5.63 -0.12 -14.07
CA VAL A 132 5.74 1.35 -13.96
C VAL A 132 4.32 1.91 -13.91
N LEU A 133 3.99 2.64 -12.85
CA LEU A 133 2.65 3.16 -12.62
C LEU A 133 2.58 4.65 -12.89
N TYR A 134 1.85 5.05 -13.92
CA TYR A 134 1.44 6.44 -14.11
C TYR A 134 0.38 6.81 -13.10
N GLY A 135 0.49 8.04 -12.57
CA GLY A 135 -0.42 8.50 -11.55
C GLY A 135 -1.82 8.81 -12.08
N ARG A 136 -2.78 8.86 -11.16
CA ARG A 136 -4.18 9.22 -11.39
C ARG A 136 -4.32 10.71 -11.69
N ASN A 137 -5.23 11.03 -12.59
CA ASN A 137 -5.55 12.38 -13.03
C ASN A 137 -7.08 12.62 -13.08
N HIS A 138 -7.80 12.19 -12.05
CA HIS A 138 -9.26 12.20 -11.99
C HIS A 138 -9.80 13.51 -11.41
N PHE A 139 -9.32 13.92 -10.23
CA PHE A 139 -9.74 15.14 -9.56
C PHE A 139 -8.91 16.35 -9.99
N SER A 140 -7.65 16.11 -10.34
CA SER A 140 -6.63 17.06 -10.76
C SER A 140 -5.68 16.40 -11.76
N HIS A 141 -4.65 17.11 -12.22
CA HIS A 141 -3.59 16.49 -13.01
C HIS A 141 -2.62 15.62 -12.20
N TYR A 142 -2.68 15.67 -10.86
CA TYR A 142 -1.67 15.11 -9.94
C TYR A 142 -2.29 14.62 -8.62
N ASP A 143 -3.32 13.78 -8.70
CA ASP A 143 -4.09 13.31 -7.53
C ASP A 143 -3.20 12.63 -6.49
N ASN A 144 -2.28 11.77 -6.95
CA ASN A 144 -1.38 11.02 -6.10
C ASN A 144 -0.30 11.88 -5.43
N CYS A 145 -0.38 13.21 -5.48
CA CYS A 145 0.49 14.09 -4.71
C CYS A 145 -0.17 14.57 -3.41
N TYR A 146 -1.46 14.32 -3.19
CA TYR A 146 -2.15 14.75 -1.97
C TYR A 146 -3.14 13.72 -1.43
N THR A 147 -3.37 12.63 -2.14
CA THR A 147 -4.18 11.51 -1.67
C THR A 147 -3.76 10.25 -2.41
N ASP A 148 -4.13 9.08 -1.90
CA ASP A 148 -4.09 7.83 -2.67
C ASP A 148 -2.72 7.59 -3.35
N THR A 149 -1.63 7.88 -2.63
CA THR A 149 -0.26 7.87 -3.16
C THR A 149 0.29 6.46 -3.17
N PRO A 150 0.90 5.95 -4.26
CA PRO A 150 1.58 4.67 -4.24
C PRO A 150 2.76 4.71 -3.25
N LEU A 151 2.70 3.92 -2.19
CA LEU A 151 3.72 3.89 -1.13
C LEU A 151 4.65 2.70 -1.25
N ALA A 152 4.14 1.56 -1.71
CA ALA A 152 4.91 0.33 -1.87
C ALA A 152 4.31 -0.58 -2.95
N LEU A 153 5.13 -1.54 -3.40
CA LEU A 153 4.72 -2.60 -4.31
C LEU A 153 4.89 -3.94 -3.61
N LEU A 154 3.76 -4.60 -3.39
CA LEU A 154 3.66 -5.94 -2.84
C LEU A 154 3.57 -6.93 -4.00
N TYR A 155 4.15 -8.11 -3.84
CA TYR A 155 4.03 -9.18 -4.84
C TYR A 155 3.76 -10.52 -4.19
N SER A 156 3.13 -11.43 -4.93
CA SER A 156 3.13 -12.86 -4.63
C SER A 156 3.63 -13.62 -5.85
N ILE A 157 4.22 -14.79 -5.64
CA ILE A 157 4.72 -15.62 -6.73
C ILE A 157 4.41 -17.08 -6.43
N THR A 158 3.77 -17.73 -7.41
CA THR A 158 3.32 -19.11 -7.34
C THR A 158 3.97 -19.92 -8.46
N GLU A 159 4.55 -21.06 -8.11
CA GLU A 159 5.21 -21.96 -9.06
C GLU A 159 4.42 -23.26 -9.18
N VAL A 160 4.02 -23.63 -10.41
CA VAL A 160 3.28 -24.86 -10.69
C VAL A 160 4.22 -25.87 -11.33
N GLN A 161 4.67 -26.87 -10.54
CA GLN A 161 5.37 -28.11 -10.97
C GLN A 161 6.31 -28.01 -12.20
N ASN A 162 7.17 -26.99 -12.28
CA ASN A 162 8.09 -26.76 -13.41
C ASN A 162 7.39 -26.56 -14.78
N GLU A 163 6.16 -26.06 -14.76
CA GLU A 163 5.40 -25.64 -15.94
C GLU A 163 5.37 -24.11 -16.01
N THR A 164 4.74 -23.47 -15.04
CA THR A 164 4.53 -22.02 -15.02
C THR A 164 4.96 -21.36 -13.72
N ILE A 165 5.32 -20.09 -13.83
CA ILE A 165 5.58 -19.18 -12.71
C ILE A 165 4.58 -18.03 -12.86
N THR A 166 3.72 -17.82 -11.87
CA THR A 166 2.77 -16.69 -11.86
C THR A 166 3.24 -15.67 -10.83
N ILE A 167 3.33 -14.41 -11.22
CA ILE A 167 3.69 -13.30 -10.34
C ILE A 167 2.54 -12.30 -10.36
N ASP A 168 1.96 -12.03 -9.20
CA ASP A 168 0.92 -11.03 -8.99
C ASP A 168 1.50 -9.84 -8.23
N TYR A 169 1.24 -8.64 -8.72
CA TYR A 169 1.69 -7.38 -8.14
C TYR A 169 0.49 -6.62 -7.61
N HIS A 170 0.68 -6.00 -6.44
CA HIS A 170 -0.30 -5.16 -5.80
C HIS A 170 0.34 -3.85 -5.38
N TYR A 171 -0.29 -2.73 -5.73
CA TYR A 171 0.12 -1.45 -5.16
C TYR A 171 -0.54 -1.25 -3.80
N ILE A 172 0.26 -0.72 -2.87
CA ILE A 172 -0.23 -0.23 -1.58
C ILE A 172 -0.34 1.28 -1.71
N PHE A 173 -1.56 1.81 -1.65
CA PHE A 173 -1.84 3.24 -1.69
C PHE A 173 -2.09 3.79 -0.29
N SER A 174 -1.82 5.08 -0.11
CA SER A 174 -1.99 5.75 1.18
C SER A 174 -3.44 5.80 1.68
N HIS A 175 -4.43 5.66 0.78
CA HIS A 175 -5.86 5.62 1.11
C HIS A 175 -6.69 4.90 0.02
N GLU A 176 -7.99 4.67 0.25
CA GLU A 176 -9.01 4.42 -0.77
C GLU A 176 -9.95 5.64 -0.80
N ASP A 177 -9.91 6.47 -1.85
CA ASP A 177 -10.67 7.73 -1.91
C ASP A 177 -12.19 7.51 -2.05
N GLU A 178 -12.60 6.47 -2.79
CA GLU A 178 -14.01 6.15 -3.06
C GLU A 178 -14.23 4.64 -3.18
N GLY A 179 -15.47 4.19 -2.99
CA GLY A 179 -15.88 2.79 -3.12
C GLY A 179 -16.35 2.22 -1.79
N THR A 180 -15.44 2.15 -0.82
CA THR A 180 -15.70 1.59 0.50
C THR A 180 -15.68 2.67 1.59
N PRO A 181 -16.70 2.73 2.47
CA PRO A 181 -16.69 3.70 3.55
C PRO A 181 -15.55 3.51 4.54
N GLY A 182 -15.02 4.61 5.08
CA GLY A 182 -13.92 4.61 6.06
C GLY A 182 -14.10 3.60 7.20
N GLN A 183 -15.22 3.65 7.91
CA GLN A 183 -15.47 2.73 9.02
C GLN A 183 -15.52 1.26 8.56
N LEU A 184 -16.00 1.01 7.33
CA LEU A 184 -16.05 -0.32 6.75
C LEU A 184 -14.66 -0.81 6.33
N LEU A 185 -13.79 0.07 5.82
CA LEU A 185 -12.38 -0.24 5.54
C LEU A 185 -11.68 -0.80 6.79
N MET A 186 -11.85 -0.13 7.92
CA MET A 186 -11.31 -0.58 9.21
C MET A 186 -11.95 -1.90 9.67
N ALA A 187 -13.28 -2.00 9.60
CA ALA A 187 -13.98 -3.20 10.03
C ALA A 187 -13.66 -4.44 9.18
N LYS A 188 -13.38 -4.27 7.87
CA LYS A 188 -13.15 -5.36 6.91
C LYS A 188 -11.70 -5.79 6.76
N TRP A 189 -10.80 -4.83 6.73
CA TRP A 189 -9.40 -5.07 6.39
C TRP A 189 -8.44 -4.50 7.43
N GLY A 190 -8.93 -3.75 8.41
CA GLY A 190 -8.09 -3.16 9.46
C GLY A 190 -7.08 -2.17 8.91
N ARG A 191 -7.49 -1.35 7.94
CA ARG A 191 -6.67 -0.28 7.35
C ARG A 191 -7.54 0.68 6.58
N THR A 192 -7.09 1.91 6.40
CA THR A 192 -7.62 2.83 5.39
C THR A 192 -6.73 2.91 4.15
N LEU A 193 -5.51 2.37 4.21
CA LEU A 193 -4.67 2.11 3.03
C LEU A 193 -5.45 1.26 2.03
N ASP A 194 -5.24 1.48 0.75
CA ASP A 194 -5.73 0.57 -0.28
C ASP A 194 -4.64 -0.43 -0.69
N ILE A 195 -5.03 -1.66 -1.02
CA ILE A 195 -4.15 -2.67 -1.58
C ILE A 195 -4.84 -3.23 -2.81
N GLU A 196 -4.40 -2.84 -3.99
CA GLU A 196 -5.06 -3.17 -5.24
C GLU A 196 -4.20 -4.06 -6.11
N TRP A 197 -4.78 -5.15 -6.64
CA TRP A 197 -4.10 -6.03 -7.58
C TRP A 197 -3.93 -5.28 -8.90
N CYS A 198 -2.69 -5.01 -9.30
CA CYS A 198 -2.43 -4.17 -10.46
C CYS A 198 -2.09 -4.97 -11.71
N TYR A 199 -1.31 -6.04 -11.57
CA TYR A 199 -0.77 -6.77 -12.69
C TYR A 199 -0.47 -8.21 -12.31
N GLY A 200 -0.83 -9.15 -13.17
CA GLY A 200 -0.45 -10.55 -13.05
C GLY A 200 0.24 -11.02 -14.32
N VAL A 201 1.37 -11.71 -14.18
CA VAL A 201 2.10 -12.30 -15.31
C VAL A 201 2.36 -13.77 -15.07
N THR A 202 2.04 -14.58 -16.07
CA THR A 202 2.33 -16.01 -16.10
C THR A 202 3.47 -16.25 -17.08
N LEU A 203 4.55 -16.83 -16.59
CA LEU A 203 5.75 -17.14 -17.34
C LEU A 203 5.87 -18.64 -17.59
N ASN A 204 6.48 -19.01 -18.70
CA ASN A 204 7.00 -20.35 -18.88
C ASN A 204 8.20 -20.54 -17.95
N SER A 205 8.13 -21.50 -17.03
CA SER A 205 9.19 -21.73 -16.03
C SER A 205 10.55 -22.13 -16.62
N LYS A 206 10.61 -22.60 -17.86
CA LYS A 206 11.86 -23.02 -18.53
C LYS A 206 12.46 -21.92 -19.39
N THR A 207 11.63 -21.14 -20.08
CA THR A 207 12.10 -20.10 -21.01
C THR A 207 12.03 -18.69 -20.43
N SER A 208 11.30 -18.48 -19.33
CA SER A 208 10.95 -17.17 -18.77
C SER A 208 10.23 -16.25 -19.75
N GLU A 209 9.60 -16.84 -20.79
CA GLU A 209 8.74 -16.11 -21.72
C GLU A 209 7.35 -15.91 -21.13
N ILE A 210 6.76 -14.75 -21.41
CA ILE A 210 5.40 -14.42 -20.99
C ILE A 210 4.41 -15.31 -21.77
N ILE A 211 3.63 -16.09 -21.04
CA ILE A 211 2.48 -16.86 -21.55
C ILE A 211 1.24 -15.99 -21.53
N GLU A 212 1.02 -15.28 -20.42
CA GLU A 212 -0.14 -14.42 -20.22
C GLU A 212 0.23 -13.22 -19.34
N ALA A 213 -0.42 -12.09 -19.61
CA ALA A 213 -0.32 -10.90 -18.80
C ALA A 213 -1.72 -10.28 -18.63
N LYS A 214 -2.09 -9.93 -17.41
CA LYS A 214 -3.41 -9.39 -17.03
C LYS A 214 -3.27 -8.22 -16.06
N TYR A 215 -4.32 -7.42 -15.94
CA TYR A 215 -4.42 -6.32 -14.97
C TYR A 215 -5.86 -6.16 -14.48
N GLN A 216 -6.05 -5.48 -13.35
CA GLN A 216 -7.37 -5.11 -12.83
C GLN A 216 -7.85 -3.80 -13.46
N GLY A 217 -8.80 -3.91 -14.38
CA GLY A 217 -9.47 -2.78 -15.01
C GLY A 217 -10.55 -2.17 -14.12
N PRO A 218 -11.19 -1.06 -14.58
CA PRO A 218 -12.34 -0.47 -13.90
C PRO A 218 -13.43 -1.50 -13.56
N HIS A 219 -14.09 -1.31 -12.43
CA HIS A 219 -15.05 -2.26 -11.84
C HIS A 219 -14.43 -3.59 -11.41
N HIS A 220 -13.14 -3.59 -11.09
CA HIS A 220 -12.37 -4.79 -10.71
C HIS A 220 -12.36 -5.90 -11.76
N GLU A 221 -12.55 -5.56 -13.04
CA GLU A 221 -12.55 -6.53 -14.13
C GLU A 221 -11.14 -7.00 -14.45
N VAL A 222 -10.92 -8.32 -14.48
CA VAL A 222 -9.65 -8.89 -14.97
C VAL A 222 -9.57 -8.71 -16.49
N ARG A 223 -8.57 -7.96 -16.97
CA ARG A 223 -8.37 -7.65 -18.39
C ARG A 223 -7.01 -8.13 -18.86
N THR A 224 -6.92 -8.56 -20.12
CA THR A 224 -5.63 -8.89 -20.75
C THR A 224 -4.80 -7.64 -20.96
N PHE A 225 -3.52 -7.70 -20.64
CA PHE A 225 -2.57 -6.62 -20.90
C PHE A 225 -2.12 -6.63 -22.36
N THR A 226 -2.36 -5.52 -23.06
CA THR A 226 -1.92 -5.29 -24.44
C THR A 226 -1.18 -3.96 -24.58
N GLY A 227 -0.70 -3.42 -23.45
CA GLY A 227 -0.04 -2.13 -23.35
C GLY A 227 1.44 -2.17 -23.74
N GLN A 228 2.12 -1.06 -23.44
CA GLN A 228 3.55 -0.93 -23.67
C GLN A 228 4.37 -1.36 -22.45
N TYR A 229 5.58 -1.83 -22.70
CA TYR A 229 6.59 -2.03 -21.67
C TYR A 229 7.54 -0.83 -21.63
N ALA A 230 8.12 -0.54 -20.46
CA ALA A 230 9.18 0.46 -20.35
C ALA A 230 10.35 0.09 -21.27
N LEU A 231 10.99 1.11 -21.84
CA LEU A 231 11.97 0.96 -22.92
C LEU A 231 13.03 -0.11 -22.59
N ASN A 232 13.22 -1.07 -23.51
CA ASN A 232 14.17 -2.19 -23.40
C ASN A 232 13.98 -3.05 -22.13
N SER A 233 12.76 -3.17 -21.62
CA SER A 233 12.45 -3.97 -20.43
C SER A 233 11.18 -4.82 -20.62
N LYS A 234 10.88 -5.69 -19.65
CA LYS A 234 9.61 -6.41 -19.55
C LYS A 234 8.68 -5.84 -18.47
N ARG A 235 8.94 -4.59 -18.05
CA ARG A 235 8.16 -3.88 -17.04
C ARG A 235 6.93 -3.23 -17.66
N PRO A 236 5.70 -3.67 -17.36
CA PRO A 236 4.50 -3.14 -18.00
C PRO A 236 4.25 -1.69 -17.55
N ILE A 237 3.68 -0.89 -18.44
CA ILE A 237 3.23 0.47 -18.13
C ILE A 237 1.73 0.45 -17.90
N LEU A 238 1.32 0.87 -16.70
CA LEU A 238 -0.08 1.02 -16.28
C LEU A 238 -0.32 2.43 -15.76
N GLN A 239 -1.58 2.82 -15.62
CA GLN A 239 -2.01 4.04 -14.96
C GLN A 239 -3.15 3.74 -13.99
N THR A 240 -3.15 4.35 -12.81
CA THR A 240 -4.33 4.36 -11.94
C THR A 240 -5.45 5.16 -12.61
N ARG A 241 -6.60 4.50 -12.87
CA ARG A 241 -7.68 5.02 -13.71
C ARG A 241 -8.89 5.47 -12.91
N THR A 242 -9.22 4.77 -11.82
CA THR A 242 -10.43 5.02 -11.04
C THR A 242 -10.11 5.55 -9.65
N THR A 243 -11.09 6.15 -9.00
CA THR A 243 -11.01 6.69 -7.63
C THR A 243 -10.97 5.61 -6.55
N ASN A 244 -11.32 4.37 -6.91
CA ASN A 244 -11.19 3.16 -6.10
C ASN A 244 -9.98 2.29 -6.52
N GLY A 245 -8.91 2.92 -7.03
CA GLY A 245 -7.61 2.26 -7.21
C GLY A 245 -7.40 1.34 -8.43
N ASN A 246 -8.39 1.10 -9.29
CA ASN A 246 -8.22 0.21 -10.47
C ASN A 246 -7.41 0.86 -11.61
N PHE A 247 -6.95 0.04 -12.57
CA PHE A 247 -5.91 0.41 -13.54
C PHE A 247 -6.34 0.40 -15.00
N ASP A 248 -5.51 0.95 -15.86
CA ASP A 248 -5.62 0.91 -17.32
C ASP A 248 -4.22 0.94 -17.94
N HIS A 249 -4.04 0.38 -19.14
CA HIS A 249 -2.79 0.49 -19.89
C HIS A 249 -2.78 1.63 -20.92
N VAL A 250 -3.89 2.37 -21.04
CA VAL A 250 -3.94 3.62 -21.80
C VAL A 250 -3.45 4.77 -20.92
N ILE A 251 -2.37 5.43 -21.33
CA ILE A 251 -1.72 6.45 -20.51
C ILE A 251 -2.12 7.86 -20.98
N ASN A 252 -2.61 8.69 -20.05
CA ASN A 252 -2.92 10.10 -20.27
C ASN A 252 -2.48 11.01 -19.11
N SER A 253 -1.72 10.48 -18.15
CA SER A 253 -1.06 11.22 -17.09
C SER A 253 0.37 11.61 -17.47
N GLU A 254 0.90 12.66 -16.85
CA GLU A 254 2.22 13.24 -17.14
C GLU A 254 3.30 12.86 -16.11
N TYR A 255 2.96 11.99 -15.14
CA TYR A 255 3.85 11.59 -14.07
C TYR A 255 3.70 10.10 -13.74
N CYS A 256 4.79 9.49 -13.29
CA CYS A 256 4.82 8.07 -12.98
C CYS A 256 5.73 7.74 -11.80
N PHE A 257 5.43 6.59 -11.21
CA PHE A 257 6.07 5.98 -10.07
C PHE A 257 6.74 4.68 -10.52
N SER A 258 7.93 4.45 -9.97
CA SER A 258 8.69 3.22 -10.22
C SER A 258 9.18 2.73 -8.87
N ILE A 259 8.47 1.76 -8.31
CA ILE A 259 8.67 1.26 -6.94
C ILE A 259 9.17 -0.17 -7.05
N ALA A 260 10.20 -0.51 -6.27
CA ALA A 260 10.73 -1.85 -6.21
C ALA A 260 9.73 -2.79 -5.51
N PRO A 261 9.54 -4.04 -6.00
CA PRO A 261 8.70 -5.03 -5.35
C PRO A 261 9.45 -5.63 -4.15
N GLU A 262 9.50 -4.91 -3.03
CA GLU A 262 10.26 -5.29 -1.83
C GLU A 262 9.43 -6.11 -0.82
N ILE A 263 8.11 -6.16 -0.99
CA ILE A 263 7.20 -6.82 -0.04
C ILE A 263 6.68 -8.12 -0.67
N GLU A 264 7.25 -9.25 -0.27
CA GLU A 264 6.72 -10.56 -0.66
C GLU A 264 5.56 -10.97 0.23
N TRP A 265 4.44 -11.34 -0.37
CA TRP A 265 3.28 -11.87 0.31
C TRP A 265 3.00 -13.31 -0.07
N ASN A 266 2.88 -14.16 0.94
CA ASN A 266 2.43 -15.53 0.79
C ASN A 266 0.93 -15.64 1.17
N PRO A 267 0.02 -15.79 0.20
CA PRO A 267 -1.42 -15.83 0.45
C PRO A 267 -1.88 -17.03 1.29
N HIS A 268 -1.02 -18.05 1.46
CA HIS A 268 -1.35 -19.24 2.26
C HIS A 268 -1.00 -19.10 3.73
N THR A 269 -0.02 -18.26 4.08
CA THR A 269 0.50 -18.13 5.44
C THR A 269 0.22 -16.78 6.07
N ASP A 270 0.02 -15.74 5.26
CA ASP A 270 -0.02 -14.36 5.71
C ASP A 270 -1.28 -13.64 5.22
N SER A 271 -1.79 -12.72 6.04
CA SER A 271 -2.79 -11.74 5.60
C SER A 271 -2.14 -10.76 4.62
N ARG A 272 -2.93 -10.13 3.74
CA ARG A 272 -2.39 -9.11 2.81
C ARG A 272 -1.75 -7.93 3.55
N GLU A 273 -2.25 -7.64 4.75
CA GLU A 273 -1.83 -6.55 5.63
C GLU A 273 -0.61 -6.91 6.50
N TRP A 274 0.02 -8.07 6.31
CA TRP A 274 1.14 -8.50 7.16
C TRP A 274 2.28 -7.47 7.18
N PHE A 275 2.51 -6.78 6.05
CA PHE A 275 3.58 -5.79 5.88
C PHE A 275 3.44 -4.61 6.86
N MET A 276 2.23 -4.31 7.34
CA MET A 276 1.99 -3.20 8.27
C MET A 276 2.75 -3.41 9.58
N LYS A 277 3.08 -4.66 9.96
CA LYS A 277 3.91 -4.96 11.13
C LYS A 277 5.37 -4.51 10.97
N GLU A 278 5.85 -4.44 9.73
CA GLU A 278 7.25 -4.14 9.39
C GLU A 278 7.42 -2.75 8.75
N ARG A 279 6.33 -2.05 8.44
CA ARG A 279 6.33 -0.77 7.70
C ARG A 279 5.64 0.36 8.48
N PRO A 280 6.22 0.80 9.61
CA PRO A 280 5.65 1.90 10.40
C PRO A 280 5.59 3.22 9.62
N ASP A 281 6.50 3.41 8.66
CA ASP A 281 6.50 4.53 7.73
C ASP A 281 5.23 4.59 6.87
N ILE A 282 4.77 3.45 6.35
CA ILE A 282 3.52 3.38 5.58
C ILE A 282 2.31 3.65 6.49
N ASN A 283 2.30 3.04 7.69
CA ASN A 283 1.22 3.24 8.65
C ASN A 283 1.12 4.70 9.11
N LEU A 284 2.24 5.40 9.26
CA LEU A 284 2.25 6.82 9.62
C LEU A 284 1.53 7.67 8.57
N ILE A 285 1.71 7.36 7.28
CA ILE A 285 1.01 8.05 6.20
C ILE A 285 -0.48 7.74 6.21
N MET A 286 -0.86 6.48 6.47
CA MET A 286 -2.27 6.10 6.69
C MET A 286 -2.91 6.91 7.81
N ILE A 287 -2.24 7.04 8.97
CA ILE A 287 -2.73 7.81 10.12
C ILE A 287 -2.94 9.28 9.71
N LYS A 288 -1.90 9.92 9.18
CA LYS A 288 -1.95 11.34 8.79
C LYS A 288 -3.04 11.61 7.75
N GLU A 289 -3.21 10.72 6.79
CA GLU A 289 -4.25 10.83 5.78
C GLU A 289 -5.66 10.71 6.38
N ALA A 290 -5.89 9.68 7.20
CA ALA A 290 -7.17 9.48 7.86
C ALA A 290 -7.54 10.67 8.76
N GLU A 291 -6.60 11.19 9.53
CA GLU A 291 -6.83 12.36 10.39
C GLU A 291 -7.17 13.62 9.58
N ARG A 292 -6.52 13.80 8.42
CA ARG A 292 -6.79 14.93 7.53
C ARG A 292 -8.12 14.82 6.79
N GLN A 293 -8.49 13.62 6.34
CA GLN A 293 -9.61 13.43 5.41
C GLN A 293 -10.90 12.91 6.06
N LEU A 294 -10.78 12.11 7.12
CA LEU A 294 -11.89 11.30 7.65
C LEU A 294 -12.49 11.87 8.93
N VAL A 295 -11.72 12.55 9.78
CA VAL A 295 -12.20 13.09 11.07
C VAL A 295 -13.41 14.01 10.90
N GLU A 296 -13.33 14.95 9.96
CA GLU A 296 -14.39 15.93 9.68
C GLU A 296 -15.20 15.58 8.42
N ASN A 297 -15.23 14.29 8.04
CA ASN A 297 -15.96 13.90 6.82
C ASN A 297 -17.46 14.17 6.96
N SER A 298 -18.07 14.73 5.92
CA SER A 298 -19.50 15.07 5.94
C SER A 298 -20.44 13.86 6.04
N ALA A 299 -19.97 12.68 5.60
CA ALA A 299 -20.72 11.43 5.69
C ALA A 299 -20.27 10.65 6.95
N PRO A 300 -21.16 10.43 7.94
CA PRO A 300 -20.80 9.75 9.19
C PRO A 300 -20.13 8.37 9.01
N MET A 301 -20.55 7.60 8.01
CA MET A 301 -19.96 6.28 7.68
C MET A 301 -18.49 6.33 7.25
N ASN A 302 -18.01 7.51 6.81
CA ASN A 302 -16.61 7.73 6.47
C ASN A 302 -15.81 8.30 7.65
N GLN A 303 -16.45 8.66 8.76
CA GLN A 303 -15.77 9.28 9.89
C GLN A 303 -14.96 8.26 10.67
N ILE A 304 -13.65 8.48 10.71
CA ILE A 304 -12.70 7.79 11.58
C ILE A 304 -11.94 8.86 12.35
N VAL A 305 -11.92 8.76 13.68
CA VAL A 305 -11.19 9.73 14.53
C VAL A 305 -9.68 9.60 14.33
N SER A 306 -9.15 8.39 14.46
CA SER A 306 -7.78 8.07 14.09
C SER A 306 -7.63 6.54 14.02
N PRO A 307 -6.84 5.99 13.08
CA PRO A 307 -6.53 4.56 13.07
C PRO A 307 -5.87 4.08 14.37
N THR A 308 -5.23 4.96 15.14
CA THR A 308 -4.61 4.63 16.45
C THR A 308 -5.63 4.26 17.53
N ASN A 309 -6.92 4.57 17.35
CA ASN A 309 -8.01 4.23 18.28
C ASN A 309 -8.61 2.84 18.04
N TYR A 310 -7.91 1.97 17.31
CA TYR A 310 -8.39 0.65 16.94
C TYR A 310 -7.52 -0.46 17.51
N LEU A 311 -8.16 -1.59 17.79
CA LEU A 311 -7.50 -2.88 18.00
C LEU A 311 -7.54 -3.67 16.70
N TYR A 312 -6.37 -4.11 16.24
CA TYR A 312 -6.19 -4.85 15.00
C TYR A 312 -6.08 -6.33 15.34
N ALA A 313 -6.97 -7.16 14.79
CA ALA A 313 -6.94 -8.61 14.97
C ALA A 313 -6.45 -9.29 13.69
N TYR A 314 -5.22 -9.78 13.71
CA TYR A 314 -4.64 -10.63 12.66
C TYR A 314 -5.06 -12.07 12.91
N CYS A 315 -5.92 -12.59 12.04
CA CYS A 315 -6.49 -13.92 12.14
C CYS A 315 -5.82 -14.87 11.16
N TYR A 316 -5.39 -16.03 11.65
CA TYR A 316 -4.73 -17.07 10.88
C TYR A 316 -5.63 -18.30 10.85
N THR A 317 -6.07 -18.74 9.67
CA THR A 317 -7.04 -19.83 9.53
C THR A 317 -6.48 -21.02 8.78
N SER A 318 -7.19 -22.15 8.80
CA SER A 318 -6.93 -23.22 7.85
C SER A 318 -7.41 -22.85 6.44
N SER A 319 -6.70 -23.33 5.41
CA SER A 319 -6.96 -23.04 3.99
C SER A 319 -8.26 -23.64 3.43
N GLU A 320 -8.97 -24.47 4.21
CA GLU A 320 -10.23 -25.11 3.83
C GLU A 320 -11.46 -24.18 3.98
N ALA A 321 -11.25 -22.94 4.44
CA ALA A 321 -12.30 -22.07 4.96
C ALA A 321 -12.69 -20.93 3.99
N THR A 322 -12.93 -21.21 2.71
CA THR A 322 -13.30 -20.16 1.74
C THR A 322 -14.76 -19.71 1.89
N ASN A 323 -15.02 -18.41 1.69
CA ASN A 323 -16.36 -17.78 1.76
C ASN A 323 -17.06 -17.81 3.12
N ASN A 324 -16.32 -18.05 4.21
CA ASN A 324 -16.85 -17.85 5.55
C ASN A 324 -16.94 -16.35 5.85
N VAL A 325 -18.00 -15.94 6.53
CA VAL A 325 -18.14 -14.58 7.04
C VAL A 325 -18.08 -14.63 8.55
N ILE A 326 -17.15 -13.87 9.15
CA ILE A 326 -17.03 -13.78 10.61
C ILE A 326 -17.17 -12.36 11.12
N ASP A 327 -17.41 -12.26 12.42
CA ASP A 327 -17.58 -11.01 13.16
C ASP A 327 -17.07 -11.19 14.59
N PHE A 328 -16.62 -10.11 15.21
CA PHE A 328 -16.21 -10.06 16.61
C PHE A 328 -17.26 -9.31 17.40
N THR A 329 -17.70 -9.89 18.52
CA THR A 329 -18.66 -9.25 19.42
C THR A 329 -18.06 -9.07 20.79
N TYR A 330 -18.28 -7.90 21.39
CA TYR A 330 -17.68 -7.51 22.67
C TYR A 330 -18.58 -6.51 23.42
N GLN A 331 -18.32 -6.31 24.72
CA GLN A 331 -19.00 -5.27 25.48
C GLN A 331 -18.21 -3.96 25.46
N LEU A 332 -18.86 -2.88 25.02
CA LEU A 332 -18.33 -1.52 25.07
C LEU A 332 -19.35 -0.62 25.78
N ARG A 333 -18.91 0.04 26.86
CA ARG A 333 -19.74 0.97 27.66
C ARG A 333 -21.10 0.38 28.06
N GLY A 334 -21.13 -0.92 28.41
CA GLY A 334 -22.33 -1.64 28.84
C GLY A 334 -23.27 -2.09 27.72
N LYS A 335 -22.88 -1.96 26.45
CA LYS A 335 -23.63 -2.44 25.28
C LYS A 335 -22.86 -3.55 24.57
N ASN A 336 -23.59 -4.51 24.01
CA ASN A 336 -23.00 -5.48 23.07
C ASN A 336 -22.79 -4.78 21.72
N VAL A 337 -21.57 -4.87 21.21
CA VAL A 337 -21.09 -4.22 19.99
C VAL A 337 -20.52 -5.30 19.07
N SER A 338 -20.68 -5.10 17.77
CA SER A 338 -20.05 -5.91 16.72
C SER A 338 -18.95 -5.09 16.07
N SER A 339 -17.86 -5.73 15.65
CA SER A 339 -16.75 -5.07 14.94
C SER A 339 -17.16 -4.44 13.62
N SER A 340 -18.28 -4.86 13.02
CA SER A 340 -18.90 -4.22 11.86
C SER A 340 -20.01 -3.24 12.25
N PHE A 341 -19.87 -2.53 13.38
CA PHE A 341 -20.84 -1.60 13.96
C PHE A 341 -21.71 -0.89 12.89
N ASP A 342 -23.03 -1.04 12.97
CA ASP A 342 -24.06 -0.54 12.04
C ASP A 342 -24.08 -1.05 10.57
N PHE A 343 -23.13 -1.87 10.12
CA PHE A 343 -23.15 -2.44 8.75
C PHE A 343 -23.94 -3.75 8.62
N HIS A 344 -24.60 -4.21 9.68
CA HIS A 344 -25.57 -5.32 9.64
C HIS A 344 -26.90 -4.94 8.97
N ASP A 345 -26.93 -3.89 8.14
CA ASP A 345 -28.06 -3.60 7.25
C ASP A 345 -28.00 -4.56 6.04
N PRO A 346 -29.11 -5.21 5.64
CA PRO A 346 -29.18 -6.03 4.42
C PRO A 346 -28.77 -5.30 3.14
N VAL A 347 -28.76 -3.96 3.10
CA VAL A 347 -28.23 -3.16 1.98
C VAL A 347 -26.71 -3.30 1.85
N TYR A 348 -25.99 -3.49 2.97
CA TYR A 348 -24.54 -3.68 2.97
C TYR A 348 -24.17 -5.17 3.09
N GLY A 349 -24.86 -5.97 3.91
CA GLY A 349 -24.77 -7.43 3.88
C GLY A 349 -23.40 -8.04 4.22
N PHE A 350 -22.52 -7.35 4.96
CA PHE A 350 -21.17 -7.82 5.24
C PHE A 350 -20.94 -8.06 6.75
N GLY A 351 -20.28 -9.17 7.10
CA GLY A 351 -19.57 -9.29 8.37
C GLY A 351 -18.19 -8.60 8.32
N SER A 352 -17.48 -8.60 9.44
CA SER A 352 -16.13 -8.01 9.55
C SER A 352 -15.10 -8.72 8.69
N TYR A 353 -15.30 -9.98 8.34
CA TYR A 353 -14.49 -10.60 7.29
C TYR A 353 -15.40 -11.27 6.27
N SER A 354 -15.15 -11.02 4.98
CA SER A 354 -15.93 -11.61 3.88
C SER A 354 -15.10 -11.88 2.62
N ASP A 355 -13.77 -11.86 2.73
CA ASP A 355 -12.88 -12.01 1.58
C ASP A 355 -12.55 -13.49 1.33
N THR A 356 -11.85 -13.76 0.23
CA THR A 356 -11.50 -15.10 -0.25
C THR A 356 -10.21 -15.65 0.34
N TYR A 357 -9.43 -14.81 1.02
CA TYR A 357 -8.17 -15.20 1.64
C TYR A 357 -8.40 -15.99 2.95
N PRO A 358 -7.49 -16.87 3.35
CA PRO A 358 -7.65 -17.57 4.63
C PRO A 358 -7.26 -16.65 5.80
N ASN A 359 -6.14 -15.95 5.68
CA ASN A 359 -5.61 -15.10 6.73
C ASN A 359 -5.98 -13.64 6.45
N PHE A 360 -6.40 -12.92 7.47
CA PHE A 360 -6.96 -11.57 7.31
C PHE A 360 -6.76 -10.72 8.55
N THR A 361 -6.91 -9.42 8.35
CA THR A 361 -6.91 -8.43 9.43
C THR A 361 -8.26 -7.76 9.48
N ILE A 362 -8.76 -7.53 10.69
CA ILE A 362 -9.86 -6.61 10.94
C ILE A 362 -9.45 -5.64 12.03
N ALA A 363 -10.08 -4.48 12.08
CA ALA A 363 -9.91 -3.55 13.18
C ALA A 363 -11.27 -3.18 13.76
N PHE A 364 -11.31 -2.97 15.08
CA PHE A 364 -12.50 -2.46 15.74
C PHE A 364 -12.12 -1.35 16.72
N GLU A 365 -12.98 -0.34 16.79
CA GLU A 365 -12.74 0.87 17.57
C GLU A 365 -12.79 0.52 19.06
N VAL A 366 -11.73 0.92 19.78
CA VAL A 366 -11.65 0.70 21.22
C VAL A 366 -10.94 1.86 21.91
N ASP A 367 -11.60 2.51 22.86
CA ASP A 367 -10.94 3.48 23.75
C ASP A 367 -9.91 2.78 24.67
N GLU A 368 -10.20 1.55 25.12
CA GLU A 368 -9.39 0.78 26.08
C GLU A 368 -9.45 -0.74 25.80
N VAL A 369 -8.60 -1.17 24.87
CA VAL A 369 -8.42 -2.57 24.37
C VAL A 369 -8.52 -3.64 25.45
N GLN A 370 -7.76 -3.49 26.54
CA GLN A 370 -7.65 -4.50 27.59
C GLN A 370 -8.98 -4.78 28.31
N LYS A 371 -9.89 -3.81 28.35
CA LYS A 371 -11.17 -3.97 29.07
C LYS A 371 -12.17 -4.80 28.28
N CYS A 372 -12.05 -4.85 26.95
CA CYS A 372 -13.01 -5.54 26.09
C CYS A 372 -12.62 -7.00 25.84
N LEU A 373 -11.30 -7.32 25.80
CA LEU A 373 -10.78 -8.66 25.53
C LEU A 373 -11.45 -9.77 26.36
N PRO A 374 -11.67 -9.65 27.68
CA PRO A 374 -12.31 -10.70 28.49
C PRO A 374 -13.75 -11.04 28.07
N THR A 375 -14.43 -10.13 27.37
CA THR A 375 -15.82 -10.30 26.93
C THR A 375 -15.94 -10.62 25.44
N MET A 376 -14.82 -10.73 24.74
CA MET A 376 -14.79 -10.84 23.29
C MET A 376 -15.15 -12.26 22.84
N HIS A 377 -15.95 -12.33 21.79
CA HIS A 377 -16.34 -13.57 21.13
C HIS A 377 -16.10 -13.44 19.62
N VAL A 378 -15.73 -14.54 18.98
CA VAL A 378 -15.74 -14.66 17.52
C VAL A 378 -17.01 -15.37 17.10
N ARG A 379 -17.68 -14.85 16.08
CA ARG A 379 -18.95 -15.34 15.57
C ARG A 379 -18.86 -15.68 14.08
N LEU A 380 -19.36 -16.86 13.69
CA LEU A 380 -19.57 -17.26 12.29
C LEU A 380 -20.96 -16.81 11.85
N LEU A 381 -21.01 -15.93 10.86
CA LEU A 381 -22.24 -15.38 10.27
C LEU A 381 -22.68 -16.17 9.04
N GLN A 382 -21.73 -16.56 8.20
CA GLN A 382 -21.96 -17.35 7.00
C GLN A 382 -20.87 -18.39 6.83
N GLY A 383 -21.24 -19.54 6.26
CA GLY A 383 -20.35 -20.67 6.03
C GLY A 383 -20.74 -21.89 6.86
N GLU A 384 -20.01 -22.99 6.69
CA GLU A 384 -20.27 -24.24 7.41
C GLU A 384 -19.31 -24.47 8.57
N LYS A 385 -18.03 -24.14 8.34
CA LYS A 385 -16.94 -24.41 9.28
C LYS A 385 -15.77 -23.47 9.00
N MET A 386 -15.19 -22.94 10.06
CA MET A 386 -13.92 -22.21 10.03
C MET A 386 -13.05 -22.64 11.20
N ILE A 387 -11.78 -22.95 10.92
CA ILE A 387 -10.77 -23.20 11.96
C ILE A 387 -9.87 -21.98 12.03
N ILE A 388 -9.85 -21.33 13.19
CA ILE A 388 -8.92 -20.24 13.50
C ILE A 388 -7.77 -20.85 14.29
N ASN A 389 -6.58 -20.82 13.72
CA ASN A 389 -5.37 -21.40 14.30
C ASN A 389 -4.74 -20.46 15.34
N LYS A 390 -4.74 -19.15 15.04
CA LYS A 390 -4.14 -18.13 15.87
C LYS A 390 -4.83 -16.78 15.65
N ILE A 391 -4.92 -15.96 16.69
CA ILE A 391 -5.24 -14.54 16.58
C ILE A 391 -4.17 -13.72 17.29
N GLU A 392 -3.64 -12.71 16.63
CA GLU A 392 -2.73 -11.71 17.21
C GLU A 392 -3.42 -10.34 17.24
N PHE A 393 -3.44 -9.70 18.39
CA PHE A 393 -4.06 -8.40 18.59
C PHE A 393 -2.98 -7.32 18.73
N PHE A 394 -3.08 -6.26 17.94
CA PHE A 394 -2.13 -5.15 17.93
C PHE A 394 -2.82 -3.81 18.16
N SER A 395 -2.11 -2.88 18.79
CA SER A 395 -2.47 -1.45 18.83
C SER A 395 -1.54 -0.67 17.93
N LEU A 396 -2.09 0.23 17.12
CA LEU A 396 -1.29 1.13 16.28
C LEU A 396 -0.94 2.40 17.04
N ARG A 397 0.36 2.72 17.10
CA ARG A 397 0.88 3.94 17.73
C ARG A 397 0.90 5.12 16.76
N GLU A 398 1.01 6.32 17.32
CA GLU A 398 1.14 7.58 16.55
C GLU A 398 2.38 7.62 15.66
N ASP A 399 3.43 6.86 15.97
CA ASP A 399 4.63 6.72 15.14
C ASP A 399 4.52 5.61 14.07
N GLY A 400 3.33 5.03 13.91
CA GLY A 400 3.02 4.00 12.92
C GLY A 400 3.41 2.58 13.34
N VAL A 401 3.99 2.37 14.52
CA VAL A 401 4.37 1.02 14.99
C VAL A 401 3.14 0.25 15.49
N LEU A 402 3.01 -1.01 15.06
CA LEU A 402 2.04 -1.96 15.59
C LEU A 402 2.65 -2.72 16.78
N ASP A 403 2.11 -2.46 17.98
CA ASP A 403 2.54 -3.15 19.20
C ASP A 403 1.62 -4.34 19.49
N LEU A 404 2.20 -5.52 19.66
CA LEU A 404 1.45 -6.72 20.07
C LEU A 404 0.90 -6.54 21.49
N VAL A 405 -0.42 -6.59 21.63
CA VAL A 405 -1.12 -6.44 22.91
C VAL A 405 -1.48 -7.80 23.50
N TYR A 406 -1.93 -8.74 22.67
CA TYR A 406 -2.43 -10.02 23.12
C TYR A 406 -2.37 -11.06 22.00
N LYS A 407 -2.26 -12.34 22.33
CA LYS A 407 -2.28 -13.43 21.34
C LYS A 407 -3.06 -14.63 21.85
N ILE A 408 -3.68 -15.34 20.92
CA ILE A 408 -4.37 -16.61 21.13
C ILE A 408 -3.74 -17.62 20.20
N GLU A 409 -3.09 -18.65 20.75
CA GLU A 409 -2.38 -19.67 19.96
C GLU A 409 -3.08 -21.03 19.98
N SER A 410 -4.12 -21.20 20.79
CA SER A 410 -4.92 -22.43 20.81
C SER A 410 -5.92 -22.42 19.66
N PRO A 411 -5.84 -23.36 18.70
CA PRO A 411 -6.79 -23.42 17.61
C PRO A 411 -8.21 -23.69 18.11
N PHE A 412 -9.19 -23.05 17.48
CA PHE A 412 -10.60 -23.31 17.75
C PHE A 412 -11.41 -23.32 16.45
N MET A 413 -12.61 -23.91 16.51
CA MET A 413 -13.43 -24.20 15.34
C MET A 413 -14.83 -23.64 15.52
N LEU A 414 -15.23 -22.76 14.61
CA LEU A 414 -16.60 -22.27 14.49
C LEU A 414 -17.39 -23.19 13.55
N THR A 415 -18.63 -23.53 13.92
CA THR A 415 -19.59 -24.26 13.07
C THR A 415 -20.97 -23.61 13.16
N LYS A 416 -21.96 -24.06 12.37
CA LYS A 416 -23.33 -23.56 12.52
C LYS A 416 -23.93 -23.85 13.91
N GLU A 417 -23.60 -24.99 14.49
CA GLU A 417 -24.06 -25.41 15.83
C GLU A 417 -23.33 -24.66 16.94
N ASN A 418 -22.05 -24.35 16.74
CA ASN A 418 -21.20 -23.58 17.66
C ASN A 418 -20.72 -22.32 16.95
N SER A 419 -21.65 -21.44 16.61
CA SER A 419 -21.39 -20.26 15.79
C SER A 419 -20.79 -19.09 16.55
N ILE A 420 -20.62 -19.21 17.87
CA ILE A 420 -20.06 -18.17 18.74
C ILE A 420 -19.10 -18.84 19.73
N ILE A 421 -17.85 -18.36 19.79
CA ILE A 421 -16.83 -18.86 20.72
C ILE A 421 -16.27 -17.70 21.54
N PRO A 422 -16.29 -17.78 22.89
CA PRO A 422 -15.62 -16.81 23.74
C PRO A 422 -14.11 -16.95 23.56
N ILE A 423 -13.44 -15.83 23.34
CA ILE A 423 -11.97 -15.78 23.21
C ILE A 423 -11.31 -15.02 24.37
N GLY A 424 -12.11 -14.28 25.14
CA GLY A 424 -11.68 -13.72 26.42
C GLY A 424 -11.35 -14.81 27.43
N GLY A 425 -10.08 -14.91 27.82
CA GLY A 425 -9.59 -15.92 28.77
C GLY A 425 -8.95 -17.16 28.12
N ILE A 426 -8.92 -17.26 26.79
CA ILE A 426 -8.00 -18.17 26.08
C ILE A 426 -6.62 -17.49 26.05
N SER A 427 -6.00 -17.28 27.20
CA SER A 427 -4.60 -16.82 27.28
C SER A 427 -3.72 -18.00 27.61
N ASN A 428 -2.63 -18.16 26.88
CA ASN A 428 -1.48 -18.85 27.44
C ASN A 428 -0.76 -17.84 28.34
N GLU A 429 -0.37 -18.28 29.54
CA GLU A 429 0.63 -17.59 30.37
C GLU A 429 1.90 -17.26 29.58
#